data_AF-A0A5Q4Z4R5-F1
#
_entry.id   AF-A0A5Q4Z4R5-F1
#
_cell.length_a   1.000
_cell.length_b   1.000
_cell.length_c   1.000
_cell.angle_alpha   90.00
_cell.angle_beta   90.00
_cell.angle_gamma   90.00
#
_symmetry.space_group_name_H-M   'P 1'
#
loop_
_entity.id
_entity.type
_entity.pdbx_description
1 polymer ?
#
loop_
_entity_poly.entity_id
_entity_poly.type
_entity_poly.pdbx_seq_one_letter_code
_entity_poly.pdbx_strand_id
1 'polypeptide(L)'
;MINTLYKIVALLLLICPFAFIISNIYLSIKLKTKKYELIRAIASCAPEKFKDRVFLIMNDHMPWVAGSAIGFIWFSYPMLRFVWGIQKNEIVRWKLDIKNIFGHLYPVYLFSITCANLGIVSIFLLIIDELLMY
;
A
#
# COMPACT_ATOMS: atom_id res chain seq x y z
N MET A 1 -6.14 13.62 27.19
CA MET A 1 -5.80 12.44 26.35
C MET A 1 -6.45 12.54 24.97
N ILE A 2 -7.77 12.73 24.90
CA ILE A 2 -8.54 12.89 23.65
C ILE A 2 -8.04 14.06 22.77
N ASN A 3 -7.78 15.25 23.34
CA ASN A 3 -7.24 16.39 22.58
C ASN A 3 -5.86 16.11 21.96
N THR A 4 -5.00 15.36 22.65
CA THR A 4 -3.68 14.97 22.11
C THR A 4 -3.82 14.00 20.95
N LEU A 5 -4.77 13.05 21.03
CA LEU A 5 -5.07 12.11 19.95
C LEU A 5 -5.50 12.84 18.67
N TYR A 6 -6.44 13.79 18.75
CA TYR A 6 -6.86 14.55 17.56
C TYR A 6 -5.75 15.38 16.94
N LYS A 7 -4.84 15.95 17.74
CA LYS A 7 -3.67 16.65 17.22
C LYS A 7 -2.76 15.71 16.42
N ILE A 8 -2.54 14.49 16.92
CA ILE A 8 -1.76 13.47 16.22
C ILE A 8 -2.48 13.04 14.93
N VAL A 9 -3.78 12.76 15.00
CA VAL A 9 -4.61 12.39 13.84
C VAL A 9 -4.57 13.48 12.77
N ALA A 10 -4.76 14.74 13.14
CA ALA A 10 -4.68 15.87 12.22
C ALA A 10 -3.29 16.00 11.58
N LEU A 11 -2.23 15.80 12.36
CA LEU A 11 -0.86 15.83 11.86
C LEU A 11 -0.54 14.66 10.92
N LEU A 12 -1.04 13.46 11.22
CA LEU A 12 -0.93 12.29 10.33
C LEU A 12 -1.70 12.51 9.03
N LEU A 13 -2.92 13.04 9.09
CA LEU A 13 -3.73 13.38 7.90
C LEU A 13 -3.08 14.45 7.03
N LEU A 14 -2.32 15.36 7.64
CA LEU A 14 -1.54 16.32 6.87
C LEU A 14 -0.30 15.66 6.25
N ILE A 15 0.58 15.06 7.06
CA ILE A 15 1.92 14.64 6.62
C ILE A 15 1.88 13.38 5.75
N CYS A 16 1.06 12.39 6.11
CA CYS A 16 1.11 11.08 5.48
C CYS A 16 0.69 11.09 4.01
N PRO A 17 -0.36 11.80 3.57
CA PRO A 17 -0.69 11.93 2.15
C PRO A 17 0.43 12.57 1.34
N PHE A 18 1.04 13.66 1.83
CA PHE A 18 2.17 14.29 1.13
C PHE A 18 3.38 13.36 1.04
N ALA A 19 3.75 12.72 2.15
CA ALA A 19 4.84 11.75 2.18
C ALA A 19 4.59 10.58 1.22
N PHE A 20 3.36 10.06 1.18
CA PHE A 20 2.95 9.00 0.27
C PHE A 20 3.05 9.44 -1.21
N ILE A 21 2.52 10.62 -1.55
CA ILE A 21 2.53 11.13 -2.93
C ILE A 21 3.98 11.38 -3.39
N ILE A 22 4.78 12.10 -2.60
CA ILE A 22 6.16 12.45 -2.95
C ILE A 22 7.02 11.19 -3.14
N SER A 23 6.93 10.23 -2.22
CA SER A 23 7.68 8.98 -2.33
C SER A 23 7.23 8.12 -3.53
N ASN A 24 5.93 8.07 -3.84
CA ASN A 24 5.44 7.37 -5.03
C ASN A 24 5.90 8.03 -6.33
N ILE A 25 5.91 9.37 -6.40
CA ILE A 25 6.44 10.11 -7.56
C ILE A 25 7.93 9.81 -7.70
N TYR A 26 8.70 9.94 -6.62
CA TYR A 26 10.13 9.65 -6.59
C TYR A 26 10.42 8.23 -7.10
N LEU A 27 9.76 7.21 -6.55
CA LEU A 27 9.95 5.83 -6.96
C LEU A 27 9.50 5.60 -8.41
N SER A 28 8.38 6.18 -8.82
CA SER A 28 7.86 6.03 -10.19
C SER A 28 8.81 6.62 -11.23
N ILE A 29 9.45 7.77 -10.94
CA ILE A 29 10.47 8.38 -11.80
C ILE A 29 11.75 7.54 -11.78
N LYS A 30 12.23 7.17 -10.59
CA LYS A 30 13.49 6.41 -10.42
C LYS A 30 13.43 5.05 -11.10
N LEU A 31 12.27 4.40 -11.09
CA LEU A 31 12.04 3.06 -11.63
C LEU A 31 11.41 3.07 -13.03
N LYS A 32 11.23 4.26 -13.66
CA LYS A 32 10.53 4.41 -14.95
C LYS A 32 11.07 3.49 -16.04
N THR A 33 12.39 3.36 -16.14
CA THR A 33 13.06 2.54 -17.16
C THR A 33 12.81 1.04 -17.00
N LYS A 34 12.59 0.58 -15.76
CA LYS A 34 12.32 -0.82 -15.42
C LYS A 34 10.85 -1.09 -15.10
N LYS A 35 9.93 -0.14 -15.35
CA LYS A 35 8.52 -0.22 -14.95
C LYS A 35 7.90 -1.58 -15.30
N TYR A 36 7.90 -1.94 -16.58
CA TYR A 36 7.23 -3.16 -17.03
C TYR A 36 7.91 -4.45 -16.58
N GLU A 37 9.24 -4.42 -16.42
CA GLU A 37 10.02 -5.52 -15.86
C GLU A 37 9.60 -5.78 -14.41
N LEU A 38 9.54 -4.72 -13.60
CA LEU A 38 9.14 -4.80 -12.20
C LEU A 38 7.67 -5.19 -12.03
N ILE A 39 6.77 -4.64 -12.86
CA ILE A 39 5.36 -5.03 -12.86
C ILE A 39 5.22 -6.53 -13.13
N ARG A 40 5.91 -7.05 -14.15
CA ARG A 40 5.86 -8.49 -14.47
C ARG A 40 6.46 -9.33 -13.34
N ALA A 41 7.56 -8.90 -12.74
CA ALA A 41 8.17 -9.60 -11.61
C ALA A 41 7.26 -9.64 -10.37
N ILE A 42 6.61 -8.53 -10.04
CA ILE A 42 5.70 -8.45 -8.89
C ILE A 42 4.43 -9.28 -9.15
N ALA A 43 3.89 -9.22 -10.36
CA ALA A 43 2.72 -10.01 -10.75
C ALA A 43 3.05 -11.50 -10.82
N SER A 44 4.24 -11.89 -11.31
CA SER A 44 4.60 -13.32 -11.43
C SER A 44 4.73 -14.03 -10.08
N CYS A 45 5.14 -13.30 -9.04
CA CYS A 45 5.22 -13.76 -7.66
C CYS A 45 3.92 -13.61 -6.86
N ALA A 46 2.87 -13.00 -7.44
CA ALA A 46 1.58 -12.87 -6.78
C ALA A 46 0.89 -14.24 -6.66
N PRO A 47 -0.02 -14.42 -5.68
CA PRO A 47 -0.83 -15.62 -5.58
C PRO A 47 -1.61 -15.89 -6.88
N GLU A 48 -1.66 -17.15 -7.32
CA GLU A 48 -2.11 -17.52 -8.67
C GLU A 48 -3.53 -16.99 -8.98
N LYS A 49 -4.42 -17.03 -7.99
CA LYS A 49 -5.81 -16.53 -8.10
C LYS A 49 -5.93 -15.02 -8.34
N PHE A 50 -4.85 -14.26 -8.13
CA PHE A 50 -4.85 -12.79 -8.10
C PHE A 50 -3.84 -12.16 -9.06
N LYS A 51 -2.99 -12.96 -9.69
CA LYS A 51 -1.90 -12.55 -10.57
C LYS A 51 -2.30 -11.60 -11.71
N ASP A 52 -3.35 -11.93 -12.46
CA ASP A 52 -3.83 -11.08 -13.55
C ASP A 52 -4.37 -9.73 -13.06
N ARG A 53 -5.02 -9.73 -11.89
CA ARG A 53 -5.55 -8.50 -11.28
C ARG A 53 -4.42 -7.60 -10.79
N VAL A 54 -3.39 -8.18 -10.17
CA VAL A 54 -2.19 -7.45 -9.76
C VAL A 54 -1.53 -6.77 -10.94
N PHE A 55 -1.36 -7.52 -12.04
CA PHE A 55 -0.80 -6.96 -13.27
C PHE A 55 -1.64 -5.78 -13.78
N LEU A 56 -2.95 -5.95 -13.89
CA LEU A 56 -3.88 -4.91 -14.34
C LEU A 56 -3.83 -3.66 -13.44
N ILE A 57 -3.90 -3.83 -12.13
CA ILE A 57 -3.83 -2.74 -11.13
C ILE A 57 -2.55 -1.91 -11.30
N MET A 58 -1.40 -2.57 -11.50
CA MET A 58 -0.14 -1.85 -11.68
C MET A 58 0.01 -1.26 -13.09
N ASN A 59 -0.55 -1.89 -14.11
CA ASN A 59 -0.42 -1.44 -15.48
C ASN A 59 -1.30 -0.20 -15.76
N ASP A 60 -2.54 -0.24 -15.28
CA ASP A 60 -3.60 0.71 -15.66
C ASP A 60 -3.71 1.91 -14.69
N HIS A 61 -3.17 1.80 -13.48
CA HIS A 61 -3.18 2.90 -12.51
C HIS A 61 -1.81 3.58 -12.39
N MET A 62 -1.80 4.92 -12.48
CA MET A 62 -0.67 5.73 -12.03
C MET A 62 -0.97 6.30 -10.63
N PRO A 63 0.00 6.23 -9.69
CA PRO A 63 1.32 5.61 -9.82
C PRO A 63 1.29 4.08 -9.62
N TRP A 64 1.89 3.33 -10.55
CA TRP A 64 1.97 1.86 -10.52
C TRP A 64 2.64 1.30 -9.25
N VAL A 65 3.51 2.10 -8.63
CA VAL A 65 4.16 1.80 -7.34
C VAL A 65 3.11 1.64 -6.23
N ALA A 66 2.09 2.51 -6.19
CA ALA A 66 0.98 2.37 -5.25
C ALA A 66 0.15 1.11 -5.55
N GLY A 67 -0.07 0.82 -6.84
CA GLY A 67 -0.76 -0.41 -7.27
C GLY A 67 -0.06 -1.69 -6.80
N SER A 68 1.27 -1.70 -6.78
CA SER A 68 2.05 -2.83 -6.28
C SER A 68 1.90 -3.09 -4.78
N ALA A 69 1.43 -2.09 -4.02
CA ALA A 69 1.33 -2.15 -2.57
C ALA A 69 0.10 -2.89 -2.05
N ILE A 70 -0.76 -3.43 -2.91
CA ILE A 70 -2.02 -4.05 -2.48
C ILE A 70 -1.83 -5.19 -1.49
N GLY A 71 -0.70 -5.92 -1.50
CA GLY A 71 -0.39 -6.91 -0.47
C GLY A 71 -0.13 -6.28 0.91
N PHE A 72 0.38 -5.05 0.97
CA PHE A 72 0.85 -4.36 2.17
C PHE A 72 -0.17 -3.41 2.81
N ILE A 73 -1.20 -2.99 2.07
CA ILE A 73 -2.29 -2.18 2.63
C ILE A 73 -3.05 -3.02 3.66
N TRP A 74 -3.32 -2.47 4.84
CA TRP A 74 -4.00 -3.23 5.91
C TRP A 74 -5.44 -3.59 5.53
N PHE A 75 -6.12 -2.66 4.86
CA PHE A 75 -7.52 -2.79 4.48
C PHE A 75 -7.77 -3.70 3.28
N SER A 76 -6.76 -3.97 2.45
CA SER A 76 -6.87 -4.94 1.37
C SER A 76 -6.71 -6.38 1.87
N TYR A 77 -6.07 -6.60 3.04
CA TYR A 77 -5.82 -7.93 3.57
C TYR A 77 -7.10 -8.78 3.76
N PRO A 78 -8.19 -8.26 4.36
CA PRO A 78 -9.46 -9.00 4.43
C PRO A 78 -9.98 -9.36 3.04
N MET A 79 -9.89 -8.44 2.08
CA MET A 79 -10.32 -8.70 0.70
C MET A 79 -9.52 -9.86 0.08
N LEU A 80 -8.18 -9.81 0.18
CA LEU A 80 -7.29 -10.87 -0.30
C LEU A 80 -7.58 -12.22 0.36
N ARG A 81 -7.84 -12.24 1.67
CA ARG A 81 -8.10 -13.48 2.43
C ARG A 81 -9.48 -14.06 2.17
N PHE A 82 -10.52 -13.24 2.22
CA PHE A 82 -11.91 -13.71 2.28
C PHE A 82 -12.63 -13.62 0.94
N VAL A 83 -12.37 -12.59 0.12
CA VAL A 83 -12.98 -12.46 -1.21
C VAL A 83 -12.24 -13.32 -2.23
N TRP A 84 -10.90 -13.27 -2.22
CA TRP A 84 -10.09 -14.05 -3.18
C TRP A 84 -9.58 -15.39 -2.65
N GLY A 85 -9.83 -15.71 -1.37
CA GLY A 85 -9.46 -17.01 -0.81
C GLY A 85 -7.96 -17.31 -0.88
N ILE A 86 -7.12 -16.26 -0.77
CA ILE A 86 -5.67 -16.37 -0.80
C ILE A 86 -5.16 -16.78 0.58
N GLN A 87 -4.24 -17.73 0.65
CA GLN A 87 -3.70 -18.17 1.93
C GLN A 87 -2.75 -17.13 2.56
N LYS A 88 -2.68 -17.09 3.90
CA LYS A 88 -1.84 -16.12 4.62
C LYS A 88 -0.34 -16.26 4.26
N ASN A 89 0.13 -17.50 4.15
CA ASN A 89 1.50 -17.83 3.73
C ASN A 89 1.81 -17.31 2.31
N GLU A 90 0.87 -17.41 1.36
CA GLU A 90 1.02 -16.87 0.01
C GLU A 90 1.19 -15.34 0.04
N ILE A 91 0.37 -14.63 0.83
CA ILE A 91 0.49 -13.17 0.99
C ILE A 91 1.83 -12.79 1.63
N VAL A 92 2.27 -13.53 2.66
CA VAL A 92 3.56 -13.27 3.32
C VAL A 92 4.72 -13.50 2.35
N ARG A 93 4.68 -14.59 1.59
CA ARG A 93 5.70 -14.89 0.58
C ARG A 93 5.75 -13.80 -0.50
N TRP A 94 4.58 -13.39 -1.00
CA TRP A 94 4.49 -12.32 -1.98
C TRP A 94 5.07 -10.99 -1.47
N LYS A 95 4.86 -10.63 -0.20
CA LYS A 95 5.49 -9.46 0.42
C LYS A 95 7.02 -9.56 0.46
N LEU A 96 7.55 -10.74 0.76
CA LEU A 96 8.99 -10.99 0.76
C LEU A 96 9.58 -10.88 -0.65
N ASP A 97 8.88 -11.40 -1.64
CA ASP A 97 9.29 -11.30 -3.05
C ASP A 97 9.30 -9.83 -3.51
N ILE A 98 8.26 -9.04 -3.19
CA ILE A 98 8.24 -7.60 -3.47
C ILE A 98 9.40 -6.88 -2.78
N LYS A 99 9.70 -7.22 -1.52
CA LYS A 99 10.86 -6.67 -0.81
C LYS A 99 12.16 -6.93 -1.57
N ASN A 100 12.35 -8.15 -2.06
CA ASN A 100 13.54 -8.53 -2.82
C ASN A 100 13.60 -7.80 -4.18
N ILE A 101 12.46 -7.64 -4.85
CA ILE A 101 12.35 -6.93 -6.14
C ILE A 101 12.73 -5.44 -6.00
N PHE A 102 12.24 -4.77 -4.95
CA PHE A 102 12.58 -3.37 -4.70
C PHE A 102 14.00 -3.18 -4.14
N GLY A 103 14.56 -4.20 -3.48
CA GLY A 103 15.93 -4.20 -2.98
C GLY A 103 16.23 -2.97 -2.12
N HIS A 104 17.27 -2.20 -2.48
CA HIS A 104 17.68 -0.99 -1.76
C HIS A 104 16.62 0.12 -1.72
N LEU A 105 15.63 0.11 -2.61
CA LEU A 105 14.53 1.08 -2.63
C LEU A 105 13.35 0.66 -1.73
N TYR A 106 13.38 -0.58 -1.22
CA TYR A 106 12.32 -1.10 -0.37
C TYR A 106 12.04 -0.24 0.88
N PRO A 107 13.04 0.35 1.58
CA PRO A 107 12.75 1.22 2.72
C PRO A 107 11.89 2.44 2.36
N VAL A 108 12.15 3.08 1.22
CA VAL A 108 11.35 4.23 0.73
C VAL A 108 9.94 3.78 0.37
N TYR A 109 9.83 2.61 -0.26
CA TYR A 109 8.56 1.99 -0.61
C TYR A 109 7.73 1.64 0.64
N LEU A 110 8.34 1.00 1.64
CA LEU A 110 7.68 0.62 2.88
C LEU A 110 7.25 1.85 3.68
N PHE A 111 8.10 2.90 3.73
CA PHE A 111 7.75 4.17 4.35
C PHE A 111 6.50 4.77 3.71
N SER A 112 6.47 4.83 2.38
CA SER A 112 5.32 5.31 1.61
C SER A 112 4.03 4.59 2.00
N ILE A 113 4.06 3.25 2.00
CA ILE A 113 2.88 2.43 2.32
C ILE A 113 2.47 2.58 3.79
N THR A 114 3.43 2.74 4.69
CA THR A 114 3.14 3.00 6.10
C THR A 114 2.39 4.31 6.26
N CYS A 115 2.81 5.37 5.54
CA CYS A 115 2.07 6.62 5.49
C CYS A 115 0.64 6.42 4.95
N ALA A 116 0.46 5.66 3.87
CA ALA A 116 -0.89 5.37 3.36
C ALA A 116 -1.77 4.67 4.42
N ASN A 117 -1.25 3.63 5.07
CA ASN A 117 -1.97 2.90 6.12
C ASN A 117 -2.34 3.82 7.31
N LEU A 118 -1.38 4.62 7.79
CA LEU A 118 -1.63 5.56 8.90
C LEU A 118 -2.63 6.66 8.51
N GLY A 119 -2.57 7.17 7.29
CA GLY A 119 -3.52 8.14 6.77
C GLY A 119 -4.93 7.56 6.74
N ILE A 120 -5.12 6.35 6.20
CA ILE A 120 -6.43 5.69 6.14
C ILE A 120 -6.95 5.39 7.55
N VAL A 121 -6.12 4.87 8.46
CA VAL A 121 -6.52 4.65 9.86
C VAL A 121 -6.96 5.95 10.53
N SER A 122 -6.26 7.05 10.27
CA SER A 122 -6.61 8.36 10.82
C SER A 122 -7.99 8.83 10.35
N ILE A 123 -8.34 8.58 9.07
CA ILE A 123 -9.69 8.86 8.55
C ILE A 123 -10.74 8.01 9.27
N PHE A 124 -10.50 6.71 9.44
CA PHE A 124 -11.45 5.83 10.14
C PHE A 124 -11.69 6.24 11.58
N LEU A 125 -10.64 6.67 12.29
CA LEU A 125 -10.77 7.14 13.67
C LEU A 125 -11.68 8.37 13.76
N LEU A 126 -11.56 9.32 12.82
CA LEU A 126 -12.46 10.48 12.78
C LEU A 126 -13.91 10.09 12.49
N ILE A 127 -14.14 9.19 11.53
CA ILE A 127 -15.49 8.75 11.16
C ILE A 127 -16.15 8.01 12.32
N ILE A 128 -15.44 7.09 12.98
CA ILE A 128 -15.99 6.34 14.12
C ILE A 128 -16.34 7.28 15.26
N ASP A 129 -15.47 8.26 15.54
CA ASP A 129 -15.72 9.25 16.57
C ASP A 129 -16.95 10.12 16.26
N GLU A 130 -17.08 10.60 15.03
CA GLU A 130 -18.25 11.35 14.58
C GLU A 130 -19.54 10.53 14.71
N LEU A 131 -19.50 9.24 14.36
CA LEU A 131 -20.64 8.32 14.48
C LEU A 131 -21.02 7.98 15.94
N LEU A 132 -20.06 7.99 16.87
CA LEU A 132 -20.31 7.72 18.29
C LEU A 132 -20.84 8.94 19.04
N MET A 133 -20.70 10.14 18.47
CA MET A 133 -21.20 11.40 19.02
C MET A 133 -22.66 11.70 18.61
N TYR A 134 -23.26 10.84 17.76
CA TYR A 134 -24.68 10.83 17.39
C TYR A 134 -25.40 9.62 18.01
#